data_AF-A0A4V3XB55-F1
#
_entry.id   AF-A0A4V3XB55-F1
#
_cell.length_a   1.000
_cell.length_b   1.000
_cell.length_c   1.000
_cell.angle_alpha   90.00
_cell.angle_beta   90.00
_cell.angle_gamma   90.00
#
_symmetry.space_group_name_H-M   'P 1'
#
loop_
_entity.id
_entity.type
_entity.pdbx_description
1 polymer ?
#
loop_
_entity_poly.entity_id
_entity_poly.type
_entity_poly.pdbx_seq_one_letter_code
_entity_poly.pdbx_strand_id
1 'polypeptide(L)'
;MSARIAFVTGGAQGIGEAIAIRLAEDGLDVAVLDIKGKEEQLQAVATKVEQLGRRSCWVLGDVTVEQDVKNAVNHVVQIFGGLDVMVANAGITLFKPFLETSVEEWSKQLAVNATGTMLCFKIAAEQMIKQGRGGRIIGASSGAGKKGTFCMSAYSASKFAVRGLTQAVAQELRPHKITVNSYAPGMILTPMLAHANDDKFGGHGSVAKMAAKMPEDIEGAQPSIVAGLVSYITKPEAYFVTARCSVRDPELLKELEAEIEHDCDSLRSFLFAAQVIDEISPRSKDSIVGFGEKLGCKIIATVLRDRGIDAEFVSLENVVPIPEDVDISADSETLGQDFYDSVAVAVGERIKQCGPRVPVVTGFFGPVPGSLLRQVGRGYTDLLAALLAVGLSASELQIWKEVDGIFTADPRKVPTARLIPIISPEEAAELTYYGSEVVHPFTMEQVIRRKIPIRIKNVENPMGGGTVIHPDPDIDAVSASQASSAANTATAQQWSYKPLAELIDGESPGLGSELPHPKLPTAVTIKEHIVVLNVNSNRKSVSHGFLAGIFGVLDRFGVVVDLISTSEVHVSMAIEDGIEKKTLDKVVKELKKYGIR
;
A
#
# COMPACT_ATOMS: atom_id res chain seq x y z
N MET A 1 -11.43 -6.99 -26.94
CA MET A 1 -12.03 -5.63 -26.93
C MET A 1 -11.09 -4.69 -27.66
N SER A 2 -11.59 -3.67 -28.36
CA SER A 2 -10.73 -2.59 -28.87
C SER A 2 -10.06 -1.87 -27.70
N ALA A 3 -8.81 -1.48 -27.86
CA ALA A 3 -8.12 -0.70 -26.84
C ALA A 3 -8.77 0.67 -26.64
N ARG A 4 -8.68 1.19 -25.41
CA ARG A 4 -9.15 2.54 -25.06
C ARG A 4 -8.13 3.57 -25.49
N ILE A 5 -8.61 4.77 -25.80
CA ILE A 5 -7.81 5.84 -26.40
C ILE A 5 -7.63 6.97 -25.40
N ALA A 6 -6.38 7.30 -25.08
CA ALA A 6 -6.01 8.40 -24.21
C ALA A 6 -5.41 9.57 -24.99
N PHE A 7 -5.73 10.78 -24.56
CA PHE A 7 -5.15 12.01 -25.07
C PHE A 7 -4.59 12.85 -23.93
N VAL A 8 -3.30 13.19 -23.99
CA VAL A 8 -2.57 13.87 -22.92
C VAL A 8 -2.00 15.20 -23.41
N THR A 9 -2.38 16.31 -22.78
CA THR A 9 -1.82 17.64 -23.10
C THR A 9 -0.60 17.97 -22.23
N GLY A 10 0.33 18.77 -22.75
CA GLY A 10 1.65 18.95 -22.13
C GLY A 10 2.42 17.63 -22.08
N GLY A 11 2.22 16.78 -23.10
CA GLY A 11 2.70 15.39 -23.14
C GLY A 11 4.16 15.24 -23.52
N ALA A 12 4.85 16.33 -23.90
CA ALA A 12 6.22 16.25 -24.40
C ALA A 12 7.28 16.03 -23.31
N GLN A 13 6.96 16.26 -22.03
CA GLN A 13 7.94 16.18 -20.94
C GLN A 13 7.29 16.03 -19.55
N GLY A 14 8.10 15.62 -18.57
CA GLY A 14 7.73 15.67 -17.15
C GLY A 14 6.54 14.78 -16.81
N ILE A 15 5.53 15.32 -16.11
CA ILE A 15 4.34 14.57 -15.69
C ILE A 15 3.54 14.08 -16.91
N GLY A 16 3.41 14.88 -17.96
CA GLY A 16 2.62 14.50 -19.13
C GLY A 16 3.22 13.33 -19.89
N GLU A 17 4.54 13.34 -20.10
CA GLU A 17 5.28 12.22 -20.67
C GLU A 17 5.12 10.94 -19.82
N ALA A 18 5.32 11.06 -18.50
CA ALA A 18 5.19 9.91 -17.60
C ALA A 18 3.78 9.31 -17.60
N ILE A 19 2.74 10.15 -17.65
CA ILE A 19 1.34 9.70 -17.80
C ILE A 19 1.15 8.99 -19.14
N ALA A 20 1.66 9.56 -20.24
CA ALA A 20 1.50 8.96 -21.57
C ALA A 20 2.14 7.56 -21.64
N ILE A 21 3.36 7.42 -21.13
CA ILE A 21 4.08 6.13 -21.08
C ILE A 21 3.31 5.14 -20.21
N ARG A 22 2.89 5.55 -19.00
CA ARG A 22 2.18 4.65 -18.09
C ARG A 22 0.83 4.17 -18.65
N LEU A 23 0.07 5.05 -19.30
CA LEU A 23 -1.19 4.64 -19.93
C LEU A 23 -0.96 3.68 -21.10
N ALA A 24 0.15 3.80 -21.82
CA ALA A 24 0.54 2.84 -22.85
C ALA A 24 0.90 1.48 -22.24
N GLU A 25 1.64 1.45 -21.13
CA GLU A 25 1.93 0.21 -20.35
C GLU A 25 0.64 -0.48 -19.89
N ASP A 26 -0.39 0.30 -19.52
CA ASP A 26 -1.71 -0.23 -19.14
C ASP A 26 -2.57 -0.67 -20.35
N GLY A 27 -2.04 -0.58 -21.58
CA GLY A 27 -2.68 -1.10 -22.78
C GLY A 27 -3.55 -0.09 -23.55
N LEU A 28 -3.43 1.22 -23.31
CA LEU A 28 -4.15 2.24 -24.07
C LEU A 28 -3.40 2.66 -25.34
N ASP A 29 -4.14 3.08 -26.37
CA ASP A 29 -3.57 3.88 -27.46
C ASP A 29 -3.45 5.33 -27.00
N VAL A 30 -2.33 6.00 -27.27
CA VAL A 30 -2.02 7.29 -26.64
C VAL A 30 -1.66 8.35 -27.66
N ALA A 31 -2.42 9.44 -27.67
CA ALA A 31 -2.06 10.69 -28.32
C ALA A 31 -1.44 11.67 -27.32
N VAL A 32 -0.44 12.42 -27.76
CA VAL A 32 0.18 13.51 -26.98
C VAL A 32 0.10 14.85 -27.70
N LEU A 33 -0.18 15.91 -26.96
CA LEU A 33 -0.17 17.29 -27.47
C LEU A 33 0.76 18.18 -26.67
N ASP A 34 1.47 19.06 -27.36
CA ASP A 34 2.21 20.16 -26.77
C ASP A 34 2.32 21.33 -27.75
N ILE A 35 2.91 22.44 -27.30
CA ILE A 35 3.07 23.66 -28.10
C ILE A 35 4.11 23.51 -29.21
N LYS A 36 4.08 24.43 -30.17
CA LYS A 36 5.12 24.55 -31.21
C LYS A 36 6.52 24.69 -30.57
N GLY A 37 7.52 24.05 -31.15
CA GLY A 37 8.88 23.95 -30.60
C GLY A 37 9.12 22.73 -29.70
N LYS A 38 8.11 21.86 -29.55
CA LYS A 38 8.21 20.57 -28.82
C LYS A 38 8.09 19.34 -29.74
N GLU A 39 8.23 19.53 -31.05
CA GLU A 39 8.05 18.50 -32.07
C GLU A 39 8.93 17.27 -31.81
N GLU A 40 10.21 17.50 -31.52
CA GLU A 40 11.18 16.43 -31.31
C GLU A 40 10.88 15.63 -30.04
N GLN A 41 10.49 16.29 -28.95
CA GLN A 41 10.11 15.62 -27.71
C GLN A 41 8.78 14.86 -27.86
N LEU A 42 7.79 15.44 -28.55
CA LEU A 42 6.54 14.76 -28.87
C LEU A 42 6.77 13.49 -29.70
N GLN A 43 7.60 13.59 -30.74
CA GLN A 43 7.99 12.43 -31.55
C GLN A 43 8.70 11.37 -30.71
N ALA A 44 9.58 11.77 -29.79
CA ALA A 44 10.25 10.83 -28.89
C ALA A 44 9.26 10.09 -27.97
N VAL A 45 8.28 10.79 -27.39
CA VAL A 45 7.23 10.17 -26.56
C VAL A 45 6.35 9.22 -27.38
N ALA A 46 5.93 9.63 -28.57
CA ALA A 46 5.14 8.77 -29.47
C ALA A 46 5.91 7.48 -29.83
N THR A 47 7.21 7.60 -30.13
CA THR A 47 8.07 6.45 -30.42
C THR A 47 8.18 5.49 -29.22
N LYS A 48 8.27 6.02 -27.98
CA LYS A 48 8.27 5.18 -26.77
C LYS A 48 6.94 4.42 -26.60
N VAL A 49 5.81 5.07 -26.89
CA VAL A 49 4.48 4.41 -26.86
C VAL A 49 4.39 3.29 -27.90
N GLU A 50 4.91 3.54 -29.11
CA GLU A 50 4.95 2.53 -30.18
C GLU A 50 5.83 1.32 -29.82
N GLN A 51 6.97 1.55 -29.15
CA GLN A 51 7.84 0.49 -28.65
C GLN A 51 7.17 -0.42 -27.61
N LEU A 52 6.14 0.07 -26.91
CA LEU A 52 5.31 -0.71 -25.99
C LEU A 52 4.18 -1.50 -26.72
N GLY A 53 4.17 -1.49 -28.05
CA GLY A 53 3.17 -2.20 -28.86
C GLY A 53 1.81 -1.51 -28.91
N ARG A 54 1.75 -0.21 -28.60
CA ARG A 54 0.53 0.61 -28.64
C ARG A 54 0.54 1.56 -29.83
N ARG A 55 -0.63 1.99 -30.30
CA ARG A 55 -0.71 3.02 -31.34
C ARG A 55 -0.48 4.38 -30.72
N SER A 56 0.28 5.23 -31.40
CA SER A 56 0.53 6.60 -30.97
C SER A 56 0.38 7.61 -32.12
N CYS A 57 0.07 8.85 -31.75
CA CYS A 57 0.22 10.01 -32.61
C CYS A 57 0.52 11.23 -31.74
N TRP A 58 1.02 12.29 -32.35
CA TRP A 58 1.27 13.55 -31.66
C TRP A 58 0.73 14.72 -32.46
N VAL A 59 0.36 15.79 -31.74
CA VAL A 59 -0.25 16.99 -32.33
C VAL A 59 0.33 18.25 -31.71
N LEU A 60 0.57 19.26 -32.54
CA LEU A 60 0.87 20.61 -32.04
C LEU A 60 -0.42 21.38 -31.78
N GLY A 61 -0.48 22.08 -30.65
CA GLY A 61 -1.58 23.01 -30.38
C GLY A 61 -1.38 23.81 -29.11
N ASP A 62 -1.88 25.05 -29.11
CA ASP A 62 -1.96 25.86 -27.91
C ASP A 62 -3.29 25.60 -27.19
N VAL A 63 -3.23 25.06 -25.98
CA VAL A 63 -4.44 24.77 -25.18
C VAL A 63 -5.24 26.02 -24.83
N THR A 64 -4.67 27.22 -24.95
CA THR A 64 -5.37 28.50 -24.75
C THR A 64 -6.27 28.88 -25.93
N VAL A 65 -6.11 28.21 -27.08
CA VAL A 65 -6.85 28.48 -28.32
C VAL A 65 -7.88 27.36 -28.55
N GLU A 66 -9.17 27.70 -28.47
CA GLU A 66 -10.27 26.71 -28.61
C GLU A 66 -10.18 25.92 -29.92
N GLN A 67 -9.82 26.58 -31.03
CA GLN A 67 -9.73 25.95 -32.34
C GLN A 67 -8.59 24.91 -32.41
N ASP A 68 -7.46 25.17 -31.76
CA ASP A 68 -6.33 24.23 -31.72
C ASP A 68 -6.71 22.96 -30.97
N VAL A 69 -7.38 23.09 -29.81
CA VAL A 69 -7.87 21.93 -29.05
C VAL A 69 -8.91 21.14 -29.84
N LYS A 70 -9.83 21.81 -30.56
CA LYS A 70 -10.81 21.15 -31.45
C LYS A 70 -10.12 20.39 -32.56
N ASN A 71 -9.17 21.01 -33.24
CA ASN A 71 -8.40 20.38 -34.32
C ASN A 71 -7.64 19.15 -33.81
N ALA A 72 -7.04 19.25 -32.62
CA ALA A 72 -6.30 18.14 -32.03
C ALA A 72 -7.20 16.96 -31.66
N VAL A 73 -8.34 17.20 -30.99
CA VAL A 73 -9.30 16.12 -30.68
C VAL A 73 -9.84 15.48 -31.96
N ASN A 74 -10.17 16.27 -32.99
CA ASN A 74 -10.60 15.75 -34.28
C ASN A 74 -9.54 14.86 -34.94
N HIS A 75 -8.27 15.27 -34.88
CA HIS A 75 -7.16 14.48 -35.41
C HIS A 75 -6.99 13.15 -34.68
N VAL A 76 -7.06 13.15 -33.34
CA VAL A 76 -7.03 11.93 -32.51
C VAL A 76 -8.17 10.98 -32.89
N VAL A 77 -9.38 11.50 -33.07
CA VAL A 77 -10.55 10.70 -33.48
C VAL A 77 -10.40 10.17 -34.90
N GLN A 78 -9.82 10.93 -35.83
CA GLN A 78 -9.56 10.47 -37.19
C GLN A 78 -8.56 9.30 -37.24
N ILE A 79 -7.53 9.34 -36.40
CA ILE A 79 -6.51 8.28 -36.36
C ILE A 79 -7.03 7.07 -35.59
N PHE A 80 -7.55 7.26 -34.37
CA PHE A 80 -7.85 6.15 -33.46
C PHE A 80 -9.31 5.70 -33.47
N GLY A 81 -10.23 6.50 -34.04
CA GLY A 81 -11.65 6.19 -34.14
C GLY A 81 -12.50 6.69 -32.97
N GLY A 82 -11.90 7.30 -31.94
CA GLY A 82 -12.63 7.86 -30.80
C GLY A 82 -11.73 8.45 -29.72
N LEU A 83 -12.32 8.81 -28.58
CA LEU A 83 -11.59 9.34 -27.41
C LEU A 83 -12.21 8.79 -26.11
N ASP A 84 -11.45 8.08 -25.29
CA ASP A 84 -11.96 7.46 -24.05
C ASP A 84 -11.44 8.16 -22.79
N VAL A 85 -10.22 8.71 -22.85
CA VAL A 85 -9.54 9.37 -21.73
C VAL A 85 -8.95 10.69 -22.19
N MET A 86 -9.28 11.78 -21.51
CA MET A 86 -8.65 13.09 -21.67
C MET A 86 -7.88 13.45 -20.41
N VAL A 87 -6.57 13.71 -20.54
CA VAL A 87 -5.73 14.22 -19.46
C VAL A 87 -5.29 15.64 -19.82
N ALA A 88 -5.98 16.63 -19.24
CA ALA A 88 -5.63 18.04 -19.35
C ALA A 88 -4.48 18.36 -18.38
N ASN A 89 -3.25 18.02 -18.78
CA ASN A 89 -2.05 18.16 -17.97
C ASN A 89 -1.22 19.42 -18.28
N ALA A 90 -1.38 20.01 -19.47
CA ALA A 90 -0.66 21.24 -19.85
C ALA A 90 -0.76 22.32 -18.76
N GLY A 91 0.38 22.91 -18.41
CA GLY A 91 0.44 23.92 -17.36
C GLY A 91 1.76 24.66 -17.31
N ILE A 92 1.73 25.87 -16.78
CA ILE A 92 2.89 26.72 -16.50
C ILE A 92 2.86 27.19 -15.05
N THR A 93 4.04 27.54 -14.53
CA THR A 93 4.21 28.04 -13.17
C THR A 93 4.94 29.37 -13.19
N LEU A 94 4.59 30.24 -12.24
CA LEU A 94 5.22 31.54 -12.03
C LEU A 94 5.50 31.68 -10.53
N PHE A 95 6.78 31.80 -10.19
CA PHE A 95 7.24 32.12 -8.84
C PHE A 95 7.60 33.60 -8.79
N LYS A 96 6.68 34.42 -8.27
CA LYS A 96 6.86 35.87 -8.23
C LYS A 96 6.05 36.49 -7.08
N PRO A 97 6.59 37.47 -6.35
CA PRO A 97 5.82 38.23 -5.36
C PRO A 97 4.56 38.84 -5.99
N PHE A 98 3.47 38.88 -5.22
CA PHE A 98 2.18 39.36 -5.71
C PHE A 98 2.25 40.79 -6.27
N LEU A 99 2.93 41.70 -5.58
CA LEU A 99 3.05 43.11 -5.99
C LEU A 99 3.90 43.31 -7.26
N GLU A 100 4.68 42.31 -7.65
CA GLU A 100 5.53 42.35 -8.86
C GLU A 100 4.91 41.56 -10.02
N THR A 101 3.81 40.85 -9.79
CA THR A 101 3.13 40.06 -10.81
C THR A 101 2.31 40.98 -11.70
N SER A 102 2.64 41.03 -13.00
CA SER A 102 1.90 41.86 -13.96
C SER A 102 0.55 41.24 -14.32
N VAL A 103 -0.37 42.05 -14.86
CA VAL A 103 -1.67 41.57 -15.31
C VAL A 103 -1.52 40.60 -16.49
N GLU A 104 -0.53 40.82 -17.35
CA GLU A 104 -0.21 39.95 -18.48
C GLU A 104 0.31 38.59 -18.01
N GLU A 105 1.21 38.57 -17.03
CA GLU A 105 1.72 37.34 -16.41
C GLU A 105 0.58 36.56 -15.73
N TRP A 106 -0.27 37.25 -14.97
CA TRP A 106 -1.46 36.68 -14.36
C TRP A 106 -2.40 36.07 -15.41
N SER A 107 -2.70 36.83 -16.46
CA SER A 107 -3.62 36.43 -17.52
C SER A 107 -3.08 35.23 -18.29
N LYS A 108 -1.78 35.20 -18.59
CA LYS A 108 -1.12 34.07 -19.23
C LYS A 108 -1.20 32.81 -18.36
N GLN A 109 -0.98 32.93 -17.05
CA GLN A 109 -1.10 31.81 -16.11
C GLN A 109 -2.51 31.21 -16.11
N LEU A 110 -3.54 32.05 -16.01
CA LEU A 110 -4.93 31.60 -16.04
C LEU A 110 -5.33 31.05 -17.41
N ALA A 111 -4.89 31.67 -18.50
CA ALA A 111 -5.18 31.22 -19.84
C ALA A 111 -4.71 29.78 -20.05
N VAL A 112 -3.48 29.45 -19.66
CA VAL A 112 -2.95 28.08 -19.80
C VAL A 112 -3.58 27.13 -18.78
N ASN A 113 -3.47 27.44 -17.48
CA ASN A 113 -3.78 26.47 -16.43
C ASN A 113 -5.28 26.28 -16.17
N ALA A 114 -6.08 27.33 -16.35
CA ALA A 114 -7.52 27.30 -16.06
C ALA A 114 -8.34 27.26 -17.36
N THR A 115 -8.21 28.27 -18.22
CA THR A 115 -8.97 28.32 -19.48
C THR A 115 -8.61 27.15 -20.39
N GLY A 116 -7.33 26.81 -20.53
CA GLY A 116 -6.90 25.67 -21.34
C GLY A 116 -7.44 24.34 -20.81
N THR A 117 -7.45 24.14 -19.50
CA THR A 117 -8.09 22.97 -18.87
C THR A 117 -9.58 22.91 -19.17
N MET A 118 -10.29 24.04 -19.07
CA MET A 118 -11.72 24.13 -19.40
C MET A 118 -12.01 23.80 -20.86
N LEU A 119 -11.22 24.33 -21.80
CA LEU A 119 -11.36 24.03 -23.24
C LEU A 119 -11.14 22.53 -23.50
N CYS A 120 -10.10 21.96 -22.90
CA CYS A 120 -9.82 20.53 -22.95
C CYS A 120 -11.01 19.69 -22.45
N PHE A 121 -11.58 20.06 -21.30
CA PHE A 121 -12.74 19.36 -20.72
C PHE A 121 -13.95 19.44 -21.65
N LYS A 122 -14.30 20.65 -22.09
CA LYS A 122 -15.46 20.91 -22.95
C LYS A 122 -15.40 20.10 -24.25
N ILE A 123 -14.30 20.21 -24.98
CA ILE A 123 -14.16 19.61 -26.32
C ILE A 123 -14.07 18.09 -26.22
N ALA A 124 -13.36 17.56 -25.22
CA ALA A 124 -13.33 16.12 -24.98
C ALA A 124 -14.72 15.58 -24.59
N ALA A 125 -15.45 16.31 -23.73
CA ALA A 125 -16.81 15.93 -23.33
C ALA A 125 -17.77 15.94 -24.53
N GLU A 126 -17.75 16.98 -25.38
CA GLU A 126 -18.54 17.04 -26.62
C GLU A 126 -18.31 15.80 -27.50
N GLN A 127 -17.03 15.41 -27.68
CA GLN A 127 -16.68 14.22 -28.44
C GLN A 127 -17.12 12.92 -27.73
N MET A 128 -16.91 12.79 -26.42
CA MET A 128 -17.30 11.62 -25.62
C MET A 128 -18.84 11.42 -25.58
N ILE A 129 -19.60 12.51 -25.56
CA ILE A 129 -21.06 12.49 -25.65
C ILE A 129 -21.49 12.01 -27.03
N LYS A 130 -20.89 12.56 -28.09
CA LYS A 130 -21.18 12.17 -29.48
C LYS A 130 -20.97 10.67 -29.73
N GLN A 131 -19.95 10.07 -29.13
CA GLN A 131 -19.68 8.63 -29.27
C GLN A 131 -20.51 7.72 -28.35
N GLY A 132 -21.19 8.27 -27.32
CA GLY A 132 -22.18 7.54 -26.52
C GLY A 132 -21.67 6.41 -25.61
N ARG A 133 -20.36 6.21 -25.47
CA ARG A 133 -19.74 5.11 -24.70
C ARG A 133 -19.11 5.53 -23.37
N GLY A 134 -19.38 6.77 -22.92
CA GLY A 134 -18.81 7.35 -21.70
C GLY A 134 -17.36 7.80 -21.89
N GLY A 135 -16.67 8.06 -20.77
CA GLY A 135 -15.26 8.46 -20.80
C GLY A 135 -14.67 8.87 -19.44
N ARG A 136 -13.41 9.29 -19.46
CA ARG A 136 -12.67 9.82 -18.31
C ARG A 136 -12.06 11.16 -18.68
N ILE A 137 -12.31 12.19 -17.89
CA ILE A 137 -11.65 13.49 -18.02
C ILE A 137 -10.87 13.76 -16.73
N ILE A 138 -9.59 14.12 -16.86
CA ILE A 138 -8.68 14.30 -15.75
C ILE A 138 -7.98 15.66 -15.89
N GLY A 139 -8.06 16.50 -14.86
CA GLY A 139 -7.36 17.79 -14.80
C GLY A 139 -6.17 17.81 -13.86
N ALA A 140 -5.09 18.48 -14.27
CA ALA A 140 -3.93 18.72 -13.42
C ALA A 140 -4.11 19.92 -12.49
N SER A 141 -4.43 19.67 -11.21
CA SER A 141 -4.36 20.68 -10.15
C SER A 141 -2.92 20.76 -9.58
N SER A 142 -2.78 21.04 -8.29
CA SER A 142 -1.51 21.05 -7.54
C SER A 142 -1.80 21.05 -6.04
N GLY A 143 -0.82 20.71 -5.20
CA GLY A 143 -0.83 21.06 -3.77
C GLY A 143 -1.12 22.55 -3.56
N ALA A 144 -0.61 23.42 -4.44
CA ALA A 144 -0.92 24.85 -4.46
C ALA A 144 -2.39 25.18 -4.81
N GLY A 145 -3.13 24.22 -5.38
CA GLY A 145 -4.58 24.28 -5.63
C GLY A 145 -5.44 23.80 -4.46
N LYS A 146 -4.82 23.21 -3.42
CA LYS A 146 -5.48 22.84 -2.16
C LYS A 146 -5.23 23.89 -1.07
N LYS A 147 -4.01 24.42 -1.02
CA LYS A 147 -3.58 25.48 -0.11
C LYS A 147 -2.69 26.44 -0.87
N GLY A 148 -2.99 27.73 -0.84
CA GLY A 148 -2.18 28.75 -1.51
C GLY A 148 -0.72 28.70 -1.04
N THR A 149 0.21 28.91 -1.97
CA THR A 149 1.66 28.87 -1.69
C THR A 149 2.26 30.27 -1.83
N PHE A 150 3.23 30.58 -0.95
CA PHE A 150 3.95 31.86 -0.94
C PHE A 150 4.60 32.13 -2.32
N CYS A 151 4.53 33.38 -2.81
CA CYS A 151 5.01 33.79 -4.14
C CYS A 151 4.40 33.05 -5.35
N MET A 152 3.25 32.39 -5.17
CA MET A 152 2.58 31.64 -6.24
C MET A 152 1.09 31.99 -6.33
N SER A 153 0.73 33.28 -6.19
CA SER A 153 -0.66 33.73 -6.15
C SER A 153 -1.44 33.37 -7.43
N ALA A 154 -0.92 33.74 -8.61
CA ALA A 154 -1.52 33.43 -9.90
C ALA A 154 -1.61 31.91 -10.14
N TYR A 155 -0.56 31.17 -9.78
CA TYR A 155 -0.54 29.72 -9.89
C TYR A 155 -1.61 29.07 -9.00
N SER A 156 -1.65 29.44 -7.72
CA SER A 156 -2.60 28.92 -6.75
C SER A 156 -4.03 29.19 -7.22
N ALA A 157 -4.34 30.44 -7.58
CA ALA A 157 -5.65 30.81 -8.13
C ALA A 157 -6.03 29.92 -9.35
N SER A 158 -5.11 29.74 -10.28
CA SER A 158 -5.34 28.89 -11.46
C SER A 158 -5.61 27.42 -11.11
N LYS A 159 -4.92 26.85 -10.12
CA LYS A 159 -5.06 25.44 -9.73
C LYS A 159 -6.24 25.18 -8.79
N PHE A 160 -6.68 26.19 -8.04
CA PHE A 160 -7.98 26.20 -7.36
C PHE A 160 -9.13 26.18 -8.38
N ALA A 161 -9.02 26.98 -9.45
CA ALA A 161 -10.02 26.99 -10.53
C ALA A 161 -10.19 25.61 -11.19
N VAL A 162 -9.10 24.87 -11.42
CA VAL A 162 -9.16 23.48 -11.93
C VAL A 162 -10.00 22.57 -11.01
N ARG A 163 -9.86 22.69 -9.68
CA ARG A 163 -10.64 21.87 -8.73
C ARG A 163 -12.13 22.24 -8.74
N GLY A 164 -12.44 23.53 -8.73
CA GLY A 164 -13.82 24.01 -8.80
C GLY A 164 -14.50 23.56 -10.09
N LEU A 165 -13.81 23.74 -11.22
CA LEU A 165 -14.26 23.28 -12.53
C LEU A 165 -14.51 21.76 -12.55
N THR A 166 -13.56 20.97 -12.02
CA THR A 166 -13.67 19.51 -11.96
C THR A 166 -14.93 19.07 -11.22
N GLN A 167 -15.22 19.66 -10.06
CA GLN A 167 -16.37 19.30 -9.24
C GLN A 167 -17.71 19.65 -9.90
N ALA A 168 -17.79 20.80 -10.57
CA ALA A 168 -18.99 21.22 -11.29
C ALA A 168 -19.24 20.33 -12.51
N VAL A 169 -18.22 20.18 -13.38
CA VAL A 169 -18.36 19.43 -14.64
C VAL A 169 -18.58 17.93 -14.38
N ALA A 170 -18.05 17.36 -13.29
CA ALA A 170 -18.34 15.98 -12.89
C ALA A 170 -19.84 15.72 -12.69
N GLN A 171 -20.57 16.70 -12.14
CA GLN A 171 -22.01 16.60 -11.92
C GLN A 171 -22.78 16.72 -13.24
N GLU A 172 -22.38 17.67 -14.09
CA GLU A 172 -23.00 17.92 -15.38
C GLU A 172 -22.85 16.75 -16.37
N LEU A 173 -21.69 16.08 -16.37
CA LEU A 173 -21.40 15.01 -17.33
C LEU A 173 -21.80 13.61 -16.85
N ARG A 174 -22.27 13.48 -15.61
CA ARG A 174 -22.75 12.21 -15.04
C ARG A 174 -23.80 11.49 -15.93
N PRO A 175 -24.83 12.17 -16.49
CA PRO A 175 -25.82 11.51 -17.35
C PRO A 175 -25.23 10.84 -18.59
N HIS A 176 -24.04 11.27 -19.01
CA HIS A 176 -23.34 10.77 -20.19
C HIS A 176 -22.32 9.67 -19.87
N LYS A 177 -22.27 9.17 -18.61
CA LYS A 177 -21.30 8.15 -18.15
C LYS A 177 -19.84 8.61 -18.29
N ILE A 178 -19.60 9.91 -18.17
CA ILE A 178 -18.27 10.52 -18.18
C ILE A 178 -17.94 10.93 -16.74
N THR A 179 -16.80 10.49 -16.24
CA THR A 179 -16.31 10.91 -14.92
C THR A 179 -15.26 12.00 -15.07
N VAL A 180 -15.26 12.97 -14.18
CA VAL A 180 -14.30 14.07 -14.19
C VAL A 180 -13.56 14.12 -12.86
N ASN A 181 -12.23 14.01 -12.90
CA ASN A 181 -11.37 13.98 -11.72
C ASN A 181 -10.23 14.98 -11.86
N SER A 182 -9.58 15.29 -10.74
CA SER A 182 -8.34 16.08 -10.75
C SER A 182 -7.32 15.46 -9.81
N TYR A 183 -6.06 15.44 -10.22
CA TYR A 183 -4.94 15.09 -9.33
C TYR A 183 -4.22 16.36 -8.87
N ALA A 184 -3.65 16.32 -7.67
CA ALA A 184 -2.99 17.47 -7.04
C ALA A 184 -1.61 17.06 -6.52
N PRO A 185 -0.58 17.07 -7.38
CA PRO A 185 0.77 16.68 -6.98
C PRO A 185 1.37 17.62 -5.96
N GLY A 186 2.23 17.09 -5.09
CA GLY A 186 3.22 17.86 -4.35
C GLY A 186 4.36 18.30 -5.25
N MET A 187 5.57 18.42 -4.69
CA MET A 187 6.74 18.78 -5.47
C MET A 187 7.21 17.61 -6.34
N ILE A 188 7.14 17.77 -7.66
CA ILE A 188 7.58 16.74 -8.63
C ILE A 188 8.77 17.27 -9.43
N LEU A 189 9.85 16.50 -9.44
CA LEU A 189 11.10 16.83 -10.13
C LEU A 189 10.89 16.78 -11.65
N THR A 190 10.48 17.91 -12.23
CA THR A 190 10.19 18.07 -13.67
C THR A 190 11.00 19.24 -14.23
N PRO A 191 11.13 19.36 -15.57
CA PRO A 191 11.74 20.53 -16.19
C PRO A 191 11.08 21.86 -15.79
N MET A 192 9.82 21.85 -15.35
CA MET A 192 9.11 23.04 -14.84
C MET A 192 9.76 23.65 -13.59
N LEU A 193 10.44 22.83 -12.77
CA LEU A 193 11.12 23.30 -11.56
C LEU A 193 12.61 23.62 -11.78
N ALA A 194 13.13 23.39 -12.99
CA ALA A 194 14.54 23.62 -13.28
C ALA A 194 14.89 25.11 -13.20
N HIS A 195 15.95 25.43 -12.47
CA HIS A 195 16.51 26.78 -12.39
C HIS A 195 18.03 26.77 -12.59
N ALA A 196 18.58 27.80 -13.23
CA ALA A 196 20.01 27.91 -13.53
C ALA A 196 20.95 27.91 -12.30
N ASN A 197 20.39 28.09 -11.10
CA ASN A 197 21.14 28.06 -9.85
C ASN A 197 20.84 26.82 -9.00
N ASP A 198 20.07 25.85 -9.49
CA ASP A 198 19.71 24.64 -8.72
C ASP A 198 20.95 23.89 -8.21
N ASP A 199 22.00 23.77 -9.03
CA ASP A 199 23.25 23.12 -8.62
C ASP A 199 23.96 23.83 -7.44
N LYS A 200 23.72 25.14 -7.27
CA LYS A 200 24.28 25.92 -6.15
C LYS A 200 23.48 25.76 -4.85
N PHE A 201 22.22 25.34 -4.93
CA PHE A 201 21.27 25.33 -3.80
C PHE A 201 20.80 23.93 -3.41
N GLY A 202 21.44 22.86 -3.90
CA GLY A 202 21.17 21.49 -3.47
C GLY A 202 20.51 20.60 -4.53
N GLY A 203 20.58 20.98 -5.81
CA GLY A 203 20.15 20.16 -6.95
C GLY A 203 18.78 20.56 -7.50
N HIS A 204 18.28 19.76 -8.45
CA HIS A 204 17.09 20.05 -9.25
C HIS A 204 15.87 20.46 -8.42
N GLY A 205 15.31 21.64 -8.69
CA GLY A 205 14.15 22.21 -7.99
C GLY A 205 14.45 22.86 -6.63
N SER A 206 15.72 22.91 -6.20
CA SER A 206 16.09 23.53 -4.92
C SER A 206 15.78 25.02 -4.85
N VAL A 207 15.94 25.76 -5.96
CA VAL A 207 15.59 27.19 -6.00
C VAL A 207 14.08 27.37 -5.83
N ALA A 208 13.27 26.49 -6.41
CA ALA A 208 11.82 26.52 -6.23
C ALA A 208 11.42 26.27 -4.76
N LYS A 209 12.10 25.35 -4.06
CA LYS A 209 11.88 25.13 -2.61
C LYS A 209 12.18 26.38 -1.80
N MET A 210 13.32 27.00 -2.06
CA MET A 210 13.76 28.20 -1.37
C MET A 210 12.77 29.35 -1.61
N ALA A 211 12.37 29.58 -2.87
CA ALA A 211 11.40 30.61 -3.23
C ALA A 211 10.02 30.38 -2.59
N ALA A 212 9.60 29.12 -2.45
CA ALA A 212 8.35 28.73 -1.80
C ALA A 212 8.42 28.65 -0.26
N LYS A 213 9.59 28.90 0.35
CA LYS A 213 9.86 28.73 1.79
C LYS A 213 9.48 27.32 2.30
N MET A 214 9.76 26.30 1.50
CA MET A 214 9.54 24.92 1.89
C MET A 214 10.72 24.42 2.75
N PRO A 215 10.48 23.54 3.74
CA PRO A 215 11.54 22.85 4.46
C PRO A 215 12.54 22.15 3.52
N GLU A 216 13.84 22.24 3.84
CA GLU A 216 14.92 21.72 2.98
C GLU A 216 14.88 20.18 2.84
N ASP A 217 14.38 19.50 3.88
CA ASP A 217 14.28 18.04 4.01
C ASP A 217 13.12 17.41 3.22
N ILE A 218 12.20 18.20 2.66
CA ILE A 218 11.13 17.67 1.81
C ILE A 218 11.73 17.12 0.51
N GLU A 219 11.72 15.80 0.34
CA GLU A 219 12.13 15.17 -0.91
C GLU A 219 11.12 15.42 -2.04
N GLY A 220 11.63 15.71 -3.24
CA GLY A 220 10.80 15.80 -4.45
C GLY A 220 10.52 14.41 -5.02
N ALA A 221 9.30 14.15 -5.46
CA ALA A 221 8.94 12.87 -6.07
C ALA A 221 9.18 12.86 -7.59
N GLN A 222 9.34 11.67 -8.17
CA GLN A 222 9.46 11.49 -9.61
C GLN A 222 8.09 11.59 -10.31
N PRO A 223 8.05 12.01 -11.59
CA PRO A 223 6.81 12.07 -12.37
C PRO A 223 6.00 10.76 -12.44
N SER A 224 6.68 9.61 -12.36
CA SER A 224 6.07 8.27 -12.39
C SER A 224 5.08 8.02 -11.25
N ILE A 225 5.28 8.64 -10.08
CA ILE A 225 4.37 8.53 -8.94
C ILE A 225 3.00 9.14 -9.29
N VAL A 226 2.99 10.30 -9.96
CA VAL A 226 1.74 10.93 -10.42
C VAL A 226 1.10 10.11 -11.53
N ALA A 227 1.92 9.57 -12.45
CA ALA A 227 1.43 8.72 -13.53
C ALA A 227 0.69 7.47 -13.01
N GLY A 228 1.18 6.84 -11.93
CA GLY A 228 0.50 5.72 -11.28
C GLY A 228 -0.90 6.06 -10.77
N LEU A 229 -1.07 7.23 -10.13
CA LEU A 229 -2.38 7.69 -9.68
C LEU A 229 -3.31 7.97 -10.87
N VAL A 230 -2.81 8.65 -11.91
CA VAL A 230 -3.61 8.98 -13.11
C VAL A 230 -4.04 7.70 -13.82
N SER A 231 -3.13 6.74 -14.00
CA SER A 231 -3.42 5.39 -14.47
C SER A 231 -4.58 4.77 -13.70
N TYR A 232 -4.47 4.73 -12.37
CA TYR A 232 -5.51 4.15 -11.51
C TYR A 232 -6.88 4.79 -11.75
N ILE A 233 -7.00 6.12 -11.70
CA ILE A 233 -8.31 6.81 -11.87
C ILE A 233 -8.86 6.74 -13.31
N THR A 234 -8.03 6.35 -14.29
CA THR A 234 -8.48 6.14 -15.67
C THR A 234 -9.03 4.73 -15.90
N LYS A 235 -8.82 3.78 -14.99
CA LYS A 235 -9.31 2.41 -15.14
C LYS A 235 -10.85 2.36 -15.21
N PRO A 236 -11.45 1.38 -15.94
CA PRO A 236 -12.90 1.25 -16.01
C PRO A 236 -13.52 1.16 -14.62
N GLU A 237 -12.89 0.42 -13.72
CA GLU A 237 -13.30 0.17 -12.34
C GLU A 237 -13.21 1.43 -11.47
N ALA A 238 -12.38 2.40 -11.87
CA ALA A 238 -12.15 3.63 -11.12
C ALA A 238 -13.21 4.72 -11.34
N TYR A 239 -14.27 4.46 -12.11
CA TYR A 239 -15.38 5.40 -12.32
C TYR A 239 -16.09 5.84 -11.02
N PHE A 240 -15.78 5.19 -9.90
CA PHE A 240 -16.60 5.29 -8.69
C PHE A 240 -15.85 5.06 -7.37
N VAL A 241 -14.54 5.28 -7.36
CA VAL A 241 -13.70 5.28 -6.15
C VAL A 241 -14.27 6.34 -5.18
N THR A 242 -14.83 6.05 -3.99
CA THR A 242 -14.32 5.10 -2.99
C THR A 242 -15.37 4.45 -2.06
N ALA A 243 -16.68 4.71 -2.16
CA ALA A 243 -17.71 4.06 -1.31
C ALA A 243 -19.13 4.09 -1.92
N ARG A 244 -19.46 5.18 -2.62
CA ARG A 244 -20.77 5.44 -3.24
C ARG A 244 -21.29 4.36 -4.19
N CYS A 245 -20.43 3.52 -4.78
CA CYS A 245 -20.85 2.49 -5.74
C CYS A 245 -21.17 1.16 -5.08
N SER A 246 -20.49 0.89 -3.98
CA SER A 246 -20.58 -0.38 -3.28
C SER A 246 -21.82 -0.42 -2.39
N VAL A 247 -22.40 0.75 -2.10
CA VAL A 247 -23.65 0.94 -1.37
C VAL A 247 -24.68 1.55 -2.33
N ARG A 248 -25.71 0.79 -2.70
CA ARG A 248 -26.78 1.18 -3.62
C ARG A 248 -27.92 1.90 -2.90
N ASP A 249 -28.15 1.56 -1.64
CA ASP A 249 -29.16 2.17 -0.79
C ASP A 249 -28.76 3.63 -0.44
N PRO A 250 -29.59 4.62 -0.81
CA PRO A 250 -29.28 6.04 -0.59
C PRO A 250 -29.27 6.46 0.88
N GLU A 251 -30.03 5.80 1.75
CA GLU A 251 -30.07 6.11 3.19
C GLU A 251 -28.82 5.57 3.89
N LEU A 252 -28.44 4.32 3.60
CA LEU A 252 -27.18 3.74 4.11
C LEU A 252 -25.97 4.53 3.63
N LEU A 253 -25.99 5.00 2.38
CA LEU A 253 -24.92 5.82 1.85
C LEU A 253 -24.81 7.16 2.57
N LYS A 254 -25.93 7.82 2.84
CA LYS A 254 -25.97 9.09 3.56
C LYS A 254 -25.49 8.94 5.02
N GLU A 255 -25.88 7.86 5.69
CA GLU A 255 -25.39 7.50 7.02
C GLU A 255 -23.86 7.34 7.00
N LEU A 256 -23.34 6.54 6.07
CA LEU A 256 -21.90 6.31 5.92
C LEU A 256 -21.13 7.59 5.64
N GLU A 257 -21.65 8.48 4.79
CA GLU A 257 -21.02 9.77 4.49
C GLU A 257 -20.91 10.66 5.73
N ALA A 258 -22.00 10.79 6.48
CA ALA A 258 -22.01 11.58 7.71
C ALA A 258 -21.04 11.02 8.75
N GLU A 259 -20.96 9.70 8.89
CA GLU A 259 -20.01 9.05 9.80
C GLU A 259 -18.55 9.27 9.39
N ILE A 260 -18.22 9.13 8.11
CA ILE A 260 -16.86 9.34 7.60
C ILE A 260 -16.45 10.80 7.78
N GLU A 261 -17.34 11.75 7.50
CA GLU A 261 -17.08 13.18 7.71
C GLU A 261 -16.81 13.47 9.19
N HIS A 262 -17.65 12.96 10.09
CA HIS A 262 -17.48 13.13 11.53
C HIS A 262 -16.16 12.56 12.05
N ASP A 263 -15.82 11.35 11.61
CA ASP A 263 -14.56 10.71 11.97
C ASP A 263 -13.38 11.54 11.44
N CYS A 264 -13.41 11.97 10.18
CA CYS A 264 -12.33 12.77 9.56
C CYS A 264 -12.11 14.10 10.29
N ASP A 265 -13.19 14.77 10.71
CA ASP A 265 -13.11 15.99 11.50
C ASP A 265 -12.52 15.75 12.89
N SER A 266 -12.83 14.61 13.50
CA SER A 266 -12.24 14.19 14.78
C SER A 266 -10.73 13.96 14.63
N LEU A 267 -10.29 13.24 13.59
CA LEU A 267 -8.86 13.04 13.32
C LEU A 267 -8.14 14.36 13.04
N ARG A 268 -8.74 15.25 12.26
CA ARG A 268 -8.18 16.58 11.98
C ARG A 268 -7.97 17.40 13.25
N SER A 269 -8.94 17.35 14.17
CA SER A 269 -8.86 18.02 15.46
C SER A 269 -7.75 17.41 16.33
N PHE A 270 -7.63 16.09 16.35
CA PHE A 270 -6.57 15.38 17.07
C PHE A 270 -5.17 15.75 16.54
N LEU A 271 -4.99 15.73 15.21
CA LEU A 271 -3.73 16.11 14.57
C LEU A 271 -3.36 17.58 14.82
N PHE A 272 -4.36 18.47 14.83
CA PHE A 272 -4.16 19.87 15.17
C PHE A 272 -3.71 20.03 16.62
N ALA A 273 -4.31 19.30 17.56
CA ALA A 273 -3.87 19.31 18.97
C ALA A 273 -2.43 18.80 19.12
N ALA A 274 -2.08 17.69 18.44
CA ALA A 274 -0.71 17.16 18.43
C ALA A 274 0.30 18.18 17.85
N GLN A 275 -0.09 18.89 16.79
CA GLN A 275 0.73 19.97 16.22
C GLN A 275 0.94 21.14 17.19
N VAL A 276 -0.07 21.48 18.00
CA VAL A 276 0.04 22.56 19.00
C VAL A 276 0.96 22.15 20.16
N ILE A 277 0.93 20.89 20.55
CA ILE A 277 1.78 20.33 21.61
C ILE A 277 3.23 20.14 21.13
N ASP A 278 3.43 19.99 19.81
CA ASP A 278 4.71 19.66 19.16
C ASP A 278 5.31 18.32 19.65
N GLU A 279 4.43 17.40 20.03
CA GLU A 279 4.79 16.07 20.53
C GLU A 279 3.74 15.03 20.09
N ILE A 280 4.21 13.84 19.71
CA ILE A 280 3.35 12.69 19.40
C ILE A 280 3.82 11.51 20.22
N SER A 281 3.01 11.10 21.20
CA SER A 281 3.26 9.87 21.94
C SER A 281 3.11 8.62 21.04
N PRO A 282 3.79 7.50 21.32
CA PRO A 282 3.59 6.24 20.60
C PRO A 282 2.12 5.81 20.55
N ARG A 283 1.37 6.02 21.64
CA ARG A 283 -0.08 5.75 21.70
C ARG A 283 -0.87 6.64 20.76
N SER A 284 -0.54 7.93 20.69
CA SER A 284 -1.19 8.85 19.74
C SER A 284 -0.94 8.41 18.30
N LYS A 285 0.27 7.92 18.00
CA LYS A 285 0.62 7.39 16.67
C LYS A 285 -0.18 6.14 16.33
N ASP A 286 -0.32 5.21 17.28
CA ASP A 286 -1.15 4.00 17.14
C ASP A 286 -2.59 4.35 16.79
N SER A 287 -3.22 5.28 17.53
CA SER A 287 -4.59 5.75 17.26
C SER A 287 -4.74 6.39 15.88
N ILE A 288 -3.75 7.18 15.43
CA ILE A 288 -3.77 7.81 14.10
C ILE A 288 -3.73 6.73 13.00
N VAL A 289 -2.90 5.69 13.17
CA VAL A 289 -2.78 4.60 12.18
C VAL A 289 -4.04 3.73 12.17
N GLY A 290 -4.58 3.37 13.34
CA GLY A 290 -5.80 2.58 13.46
C GLY A 290 -7.04 3.23 12.83
N PHE A 291 -7.03 4.55 12.68
CA PHE A 291 -8.10 5.29 12.02
C PHE A 291 -8.35 4.85 10.57
N GLY A 292 -7.31 4.46 9.83
CA GLY A 292 -7.45 3.94 8.47
C GLY A 292 -8.31 2.67 8.41
N GLU A 293 -8.11 1.76 9.37
CA GLU A 293 -8.89 0.52 9.47
C GLU A 293 -10.32 0.77 9.89
N LYS A 294 -10.54 1.73 10.81
CA LYS A 294 -11.88 2.16 11.21
C LYS A 294 -12.72 2.58 10.01
N LEU A 295 -12.17 3.43 9.13
CA LEU A 295 -12.86 3.84 7.91
C LEU A 295 -13.13 2.65 6.97
N GLY A 296 -12.13 1.79 6.74
CA GLY A 296 -12.27 0.62 5.88
C GLY A 296 -13.37 -0.35 6.37
N CYS A 297 -13.42 -0.63 7.67
CA CYS A 297 -14.40 -1.52 8.28
C CYS A 297 -15.82 -0.96 8.18
N LYS A 298 -16.01 0.35 8.38
CA LYS A 298 -17.32 1.01 8.22
C LYS A 298 -17.85 0.91 6.78
N ILE A 299 -16.98 1.07 5.80
CA ILE A 299 -17.34 0.89 4.38
C ILE A 299 -17.77 -0.56 4.15
N ILE A 300 -16.96 -1.55 4.55
CA ILE A 300 -17.29 -2.97 4.35
C ILE A 300 -18.58 -3.38 5.06
N ALA A 301 -18.78 -2.98 6.32
CA ALA A 301 -20.01 -3.24 7.06
C ALA A 301 -21.24 -2.69 6.33
N THR A 302 -21.15 -1.48 5.81
CA THR A 302 -22.25 -0.85 5.07
C THR A 302 -22.50 -1.54 3.72
N VAL A 303 -21.45 -1.96 3.03
CA VAL A 303 -21.56 -2.74 1.77
C VAL A 303 -22.20 -4.10 2.00
N LEU A 304 -21.92 -4.76 3.12
CA LEU A 304 -22.58 -6.01 3.50
C LEU A 304 -24.07 -5.78 3.78
N ARG A 305 -24.40 -4.74 4.57
CA ARG A 305 -25.80 -4.34 4.83
C ARG A 305 -26.56 -4.05 3.54
N ASP A 306 -25.95 -3.31 2.61
CA ASP A 306 -26.53 -3.00 1.29
C ASP A 306 -26.82 -4.26 0.44
N ARG A 307 -26.04 -5.32 0.63
CA ARG A 307 -26.22 -6.62 -0.04
C ARG A 307 -27.18 -7.56 0.69
N GLY A 308 -27.85 -7.07 1.73
CA GLY A 308 -28.79 -7.85 2.54
C GLY A 308 -28.12 -8.82 3.53
N ILE A 309 -26.83 -8.62 3.81
CA ILE A 309 -26.12 -9.36 4.86
C ILE A 309 -26.18 -8.53 6.13
N ASP A 310 -26.77 -9.09 7.18
CA ASP A 310 -26.87 -8.43 8.48
C ASP A 310 -25.47 -8.34 9.12
N ALA A 311 -24.85 -7.17 9.02
CA ALA A 311 -23.47 -6.93 9.43
C ALA A 311 -23.37 -5.72 10.38
N GLU A 312 -22.48 -5.82 11.36
CA GLU A 312 -22.23 -4.79 12.38
C GLU A 312 -20.76 -4.36 12.35
N PHE A 313 -20.51 -3.06 12.34
CA PHE A 313 -19.16 -2.52 12.58
C PHE A 313 -18.80 -2.64 14.06
N VAL A 314 -17.66 -3.25 14.36
CA VAL A 314 -17.15 -3.46 15.73
C VAL A 314 -15.78 -2.82 15.87
N SER A 315 -15.70 -1.77 16.69
CA SER A 315 -14.41 -1.19 17.11
C SER A 315 -13.87 -1.93 18.32
N LEU A 316 -12.59 -2.31 18.26
CA LEU A 316 -11.86 -2.95 19.36
C LEU A 316 -10.86 -2.01 20.04
N GLU A 317 -10.95 -0.70 19.79
CA GLU A 317 -10.08 0.34 20.36
C GLU A 317 -10.02 0.38 21.89
N ASN A 318 -10.97 -0.24 22.59
CA ASN A 318 -11.00 -0.25 24.07
C ASN A 318 -11.22 -1.66 24.64
N VAL A 319 -10.90 -2.71 23.87
CA VAL A 319 -11.16 -4.10 24.30
C VAL A 319 -10.10 -4.66 25.25
N VAL A 320 -8.90 -4.09 25.23
CA VAL A 320 -7.78 -4.57 26.04
C VAL A 320 -8.06 -4.27 27.52
N PRO A 321 -8.14 -5.30 28.40
CA PRO A 321 -8.30 -5.08 29.82
C PRO A 321 -6.98 -4.52 30.37
N ILE A 322 -6.99 -3.29 30.84
CA ILE A 322 -5.84 -2.69 31.51
C ILE A 322 -5.90 -3.12 32.98
N PRO A 323 -4.93 -3.89 33.52
CA PRO A 323 -4.88 -4.16 34.95
C PRO A 323 -4.58 -2.86 35.71
N GLU A 324 -5.30 -2.58 36.80
CA GLU A 324 -5.19 -1.33 37.58
C GLU A 324 -3.78 -1.06 38.14
N ASP A 325 -2.91 -2.09 38.19
CA ASP A 325 -1.58 -2.05 38.81
C ASP A 325 -0.39 -1.98 37.84
N VAL A 326 -0.61 -1.91 36.51
CA VAL A 326 0.49 -1.86 35.53
C VAL A 326 0.75 -0.43 35.07
N ASP A 327 1.95 0.07 35.37
CA ASP A 327 2.40 1.37 34.89
C ASP A 327 2.65 1.31 33.36
N ILE A 328 1.69 1.81 32.59
CA ILE A 328 1.70 1.84 31.11
C ILE A 328 2.88 2.68 30.57
N SER A 329 3.55 3.45 31.43
CA SER A 329 4.75 4.24 31.10
C SER A 329 6.07 3.47 31.17
N ALA A 330 6.07 2.22 31.65
CA ALA A 330 7.28 1.41 31.77
C ALA A 330 7.71 0.83 30.41
N ASP A 331 8.87 1.29 29.95
CA ASP A 331 9.37 1.17 28.58
C ASP A 331 10.07 -0.16 28.24
N SER A 332 9.82 -1.28 28.96
CA SER A 332 10.82 -2.38 28.98
C SER A 332 10.37 -3.85 29.15
N GLU A 333 9.09 -4.22 29.23
CA GLU A 333 8.73 -5.65 29.33
C GLU A 333 8.02 -6.16 28.08
N THR A 334 8.56 -7.24 27.52
CA THR A 334 7.93 -8.04 26.46
C THR A 334 6.62 -8.60 27.00
N LEU A 335 5.53 -8.40 26.26
CA LEU A 335 4.20 -8.84 26.70
C LEU A 335 4.18 -10.37 26.78
N GLY A 336 3.85 -10.90 27.96
CA GLY A 336 3.75 -12.34 28.20
C GLY A 336 2.53 -12.97 27.51
N GLN A 337 2.52 -14.30 27.41
CA GLN A 337 1.39 -15.02 26.80
C GLN A 337 0.06 -14.77 27.52
N ASP A 338 0.08 -14.61 28.85
CA ASP A 338 -1.12 -14.36 29.66
C ASP A 338 -1.86 -13.09 29.20
N PHE A 339 -1.13 -12.07 28.72
CA PHE A 339 -1.74 -10.88 28.15
C PHE A 339 -2.52 -11.23 26.88
N TYR A 340 -1.91 -11.94 25.94
CA TYR A 340 -2.56 -12.34 24.69
C TYR A 340 -3.75 -13.27 24.92
N ASP A 341 -3.66 -14.19 25.87
CA ASP A 341 -4.76 -15.05 26.27
C ASP A 341 -5.93 -14.23 26.86
N SER A 342 -5.65 -13.21 27.68
CA SER A 342 -6.68 -12.31 28.22
C SER A 342 -7.35 -11.47 27.12
N VAL A 343 -6.57 -10.98 26.16
CA VAL A 343 -7.08 -10.23 25.00
C VAL A 343 -7.94 -11.14 24.13
N ALA A 344 -7.50 -12.38 23.86
CA ALA A 344 -8.27 -13.36 23.09
C ALA A 344 -9.65 -13.61 23.71
N VAL A 345 -9.73 -13.76 25.04
CA VAL A 345 -11.01 -13.88 25.76
C VAL A 345 -11.88 -12.63 25.58
N ALA A 346 -11.31 -11.44 25.81
CA ALA A 346 -12.04 -10.18 25.72
C ALA A 346 -12.58 -9.91 24.31
N VAL A 347 -11.79 -10.13 23.26
CA VAL A 347 -12.24 -9.98 21.87
C VAL A 347 -13.29 -11.04 21.52
N GLY A 348 -13.12 -12.29 21.97
CA GLY A 348 -14.10 -13.35 21.77
C GLY A 348 -15.45 -13.03 22.40
N GLU A 349 -15.47 -12.50 23.62
CA GLU A 349 -16.70 -12.04 24.30
C GLU A 349 -17.35 -10.87 23.58
N ARG A 350 -16.55 -9.88 23.15
CA ARG A 350 -17.07 -8.71 22.42
C ARG A 350 -17.73 -9.11 21.10
N ILE A 351 -17.19 -10.11 20.40
CA ILE A 351 -17.79 -10.62 19.16
C ILE A 351 -19.02 -11.47 19.43
N LYS A 352 -19.05 -12.27 20.50
CA LYS A 352 -20.25 -13.03 20.90
C LYS A 352 -21.46 -12.12 21.16
N GLN A 353 -21.25 -10.89 21.61
CA GLN A 353 -22.32 -9.89 21.80
C GLN A 353 -23.00 -9.45 20.49
N CYS A 354 -22.36 -9.64 19.32
CA CYS A 354 -22.98 -9.33 18.03
C CYS A 354 -24.13 -10.29 17.68
N GLY A 355 -24.22 -11.44 18.34
CA GLY A 355 -25.27 -12.44 18.10
C GLY A 355 -25.11 -13.08 16.72
N PRO A 356 -26.19 -13.18 15.91
CA PRO A 356 -26.14 -13.81 14.59
C PRO A 356 -25.57 -12.90 13.48
N ARG A 357 -25.26 -11.64 13.79
CA ARG A 357 -24.77 -10.64 12.83
C ARG A 357 -23.33 -10.94 12.42
N VAL A 358 -22.96 -10.60 11.19
CA VAL A 358 -21.58 -10.68 10.70
C VAL A 358 -20.77 -9.50 11.27
N PRO A 359 -19.82 -9.74 12.18
CA PRO A 359 -19.01 -8.66 12.74
C PRO A 359 -17.92 -8.24 11.76
N VAL A 360 -17.82 -6.94 11.47
CA VAL A 360 -16.72 -6.34 10.72
C VAL A 360 -15.84 -5.57 11.70
N VAL A 361 -14.65 -6.11 11.95
CA VAL A 361 -13.84 -5.76 13.11
C VAL A 361 -12.58 -5.00 12.69
N THR A 362 -12.22 -3.95 13.44
CA THR A 362 -10.95 -3.23 13.22
C THR A 362 -9.76 -4.09 13.59
N GLY A 363 -8.68 -4.03 12.79
CA GLY A 363 -7.39 -4.68 13.09
C GLY A 363 -6.74 -4.16 14.38
N PHE A 364 -7.00 -2.91 14.69
CA PHE A 364 -6.51 -2.18 15.86
C PHE A 364 -7.31 -2.55 17.11
N PHE A 365 -6.61 -3.02 18.14
CA PHE A 365 -7.17 -3.43 19.42
C PHE A 365 -6.48 -2.73 20.60
N GLY A 366 -6.96 -1.50 20.87
CA GLY A 366 -6.74 -0.73 22.08
C GLY A 366 -5.33 -0.40 22.57
N PRO A 367 -5.22 0.28 23.72
CA PRO A 367 -3.96 0.80 24.24
C PRO A 367 -3.12 -0.35 24.80
N VAL A 368 -2.28 -0.92 23.94
CA VAL A 368 -1.31 -1.95 24.32
C VAL A 368 -0.14 -1.31 25.08
N PRO A 369 0.30 -1.87 26.23
CA PRO A 369 1.47 -1.39 26.95
C PRO A 369 2.72 -1.36 26.05
N GLY A 370 3.43 -0.22 26.05
CA GLY A 370 4.60 -0.02 25.20
C GLY A 370 4.33 0.28 23.71
N SER A 371 3.06 0.48 23.30
CA SER A 371 2.56 0.68 21.92
C SER A 371 2.45 -0.59 21.07
N LEU A 372 1.31 -0.72 20.39
CA LEU A 372 1.01 -1.84 19.49
C LEU A 372 1.99 -1.89 18.32
N LEU A 373 2.28 -0.73 17.70
CA LEU A 373 3.22 -0.66 16.59
C LEU A 373 4.66 -0.96 17.00
N ARG A 374 5.04 -0.68 18.24
CA ARG A 374 6.39 -0.98 18.75
C ARG A 374 6.54 -2.45 19.13
N GLN A 375 5.52 -3.04 19.75
CA GLN A 375 5.52 -4.44 20.19
C GLN A 375 5.32 -5.43 19.02
N VAL A 376 4.40 -5.13 18.10
CA VAL A 376 3.95 -6.07 17.06
C VAL A 376 4.35 -5.63 15.64
N GLY A 377 4.61 -4.35 15.41
CA GLY A 377 4.91 -3.84 14.07
C GLY A 377 3.69 -3.79 13.15
N ARG A 378 3.88 -3.76 11.83
CA ARG A 378 2.80 -3.58 10.83
C ARG A 378 1.88 -4.79 10.65
N GLY A 379 2.17 -5.94 11.27
CA GLY A 379 1.41 -7.18 11.16
C GLY A 379 0.30 -7.38 12.21
N TYR A 380 -0.03 -6.34 12.99
CA TYR A 380 -0.96 -6.46 14.12
C TYR A 380 -2.38 -6.89 13.72
N THR A 381 -2.82 -6.61 12.49
CA THR A 381 -4.13 -7.04 11.98
C THR A 381 -4.22 -8.57 11.87
N ASP A 382 -3.14 -9.21 11.38
CA ASP A 382 -3.06 -10.66 11.28
C ASP A 382 -3.03 -11.28 12.70
N LEU A 383 -2.30 -10.65 13.63
CA LEU A 383 -2.28 -11.05 15.04
C LEU A 383 -3.68 -11.00 15.67
N LEU A 384 -4.41 -9.89 15.49
CA LEU A 384 -5.77 -9.80 16.02
C LEU A 384 -6.69 -10.86 15.43
N ALA A 385 -6.59 -11.15 14.13
CA ALA A 385 -7.37 -12.21 13.50
C ALA A 385 -7.08 -13.58 14.14
N ALA A 386 -5.82 -13.84 14.51
CA ALA A 386 -5.45 -15.02 15.27
C ALA A 386 -6.05 -15.03 16.69
N LEU A 387 -5.97 -13.92 17.43
CA LEU A 387 -6.56 -13.81 18.78
C LEU A 387 -8.08 -13.99 18.76
N LEU A 388 -8.75 -13.47 17.72
CA LEU A 388 -10.19 -13.69 17.49
C LEU A 388 -10.49 -15.16 17.21
N ALA A 389 -9.70 -15.82 16.37
CA ALA A 389 -9.86 -17.24 16.09
C ALA A 389 -9.71 -18.08 17.36
N VAL A 390 -8.73 -17.76 18.22
CA VAL A 390 -8.52 -18.40 19.52
C VAL A 390 -9.71 -18.14 20.47
N GLY A 391 -10.10 -16.88 20.66
CA GLY A 391 -11.17 -16.48 21.58
C GLY A 391 -12.56 -17.02 21.20
N LEU A 392 -12.78 -17.24 19.91
CA LEU A 392 -14.01 -17.83 19.37
C LEU A 392 -13.93 -19.35 19.22
N SER A 393 -12.75 -19.96 19.41
CA SER A 393 -12.51 -21.37 19.10
C SER A 393 -12.91 -21.72 17.66
N ALA A 394 -12.45 -20.91 16.70
CA ALA A 394 -12.78 -21.03 15.29
C ALA A 394 -12.26 -22.36 14.69
N SER A 395 -12.99 -22.89 13.72
CA SER A 395 -12.58 -24.11 13.00
C SER A 395 -11.41 -23.89 12.05
N GLU A 396 -11.26 -22.67 11.51
CA GLU A 396 -10.13 -22.26 10.68
C GLU A 396 -9.96 -20.73 10.72
N LEU A 397 -8.73 -20.27 10.52
CA LEU A 397 -8.41 -18.87 10.28
C LEU A 397 -8.10 -18.67 8.79
N GLN A 398 -8.87 -17.84 8.09
CA GLN A 398 -8.59 -17.51 6.69
C GLN A 398 -7.88 -16.15 6.59
N ILE A 399 -6.76 -16.12 5.86
CA ILE A 399 -6.01 -14.91 5.54
C ILE A 399 -6.11 -14.69 4.03
N TRP A 400 -6.64 -13.53 3.65
CA TRP A 400 -6.90 -13.18 2.25
C TRP A 400 -5.84 -12.19 1.74
N LYS A 401 -5.14 -12.56 0.67
CA LYS A 401 -4.04 -11.80 0.05
C LYS A 401 -4.30 -11.66 -1.47
N GLU A 402 -3.39 -11.00 -2.19
CA GLU A 402 -3.43 -10.85 -3.66
C GLU A 402 -2.76 -12.03 -4.40
N VAL A 403 -2.52 -13.15 -3.70
CA VAL A 403 -1.86 -14.35 -4.23
C VAL A 403 -2.65 -15.58 -3.84
N ASP A 404 -2.59 -16.63 -4.67
CA ASP A 404 -3.31 -17.89 -4.42
C ASP A 404 -2.84 -18.60 -3.15
N GLY A 405 -1.61 -18.36 -2.70
CA GLY A 405 -1.07 -18.95 -1.47
C GLY A 405 0.44 -18.89 -1.48
N ILE A 406 1.07 -19.88 -0.85
CA ILE A 406 2.52 -20.06 -0.84
C ILE A 406 2.91 -20.89 -2.06
N PHE A 407 3.90 -20.43 -2.81
CA PHE A 407 4.42 -21.10 -3.99
C PHE A 407 5.80 -21.72 -3.73
N THR A 408 6.18 -22.70 -4.55
CA THR A 408 7.51 -23.32 -4.50
C THR A 408 8.66 -22.34 -4.77
N ALA A 409 8.38 -21.21 -5.42
CA ALA A 409 9.27 -20.07 -5.64
C ALA A 409 8.43 -18.83 -5.96
N ASP A 410 9.03 -17.63 -5.98
CA ASP A 410 8.33 -16.41 -6.41
C ASP A 410 7.83 -16.55 -7.87
N PRO A 411 6.50 -16.58 -8.12
CA PRO A 411 5.94 -16.77 -9.46
C PRO A 411 6.27 -15.63 -10.43
N ARG A 412 6.66 -14.45 -9.92
CA ARG A 412 7.10 -13.32 -10.74
C ARG A 412 8.49 -13.55 -11.33
N LYS A 413 9.33 -14.34 -10.65
CA LYS A 413 10.71 -14.67 -11.06
C LYS A 413 10.80 -16.03 -11.73
N VAL A 414 9.99 -16.99 -11.29
CA VAL A 414 10.00 -18.38 -11.75
C VAL A 414 8.62 -18.75 -12.30
N PRO A 415 8.39 -18.68 -13.63
CA PRO A 415 7.07 -18.97 -14.22
C PRO A 415 6.57 -20.41 -14.01
N THR A 416 7.47 -21.33 -13.67
CA THR A 416 7.15 -22.73 -13.38
C THR A 416 6.82 -22.98 -11.90
N ALA A 417 6.77 -21.94 -11.06
CA ALA A 417 6.41 -22.05 -9.66
C ALA A 417 5.01 -22.63 -9.49
N ARG A 418 4.86 -23.54 -8.51
CA ARG A 418 3.61 -24.24 -8.23
C ARG A 418 3.07 -23.83 -6.87
N LEU A 419 1.75 -23.78 -6.75
CA LEU A 419 1.08 -23.57 -5.48
C LEU A 419 1.33 -24.77 -4.56
N ILE A 420 1.73 -24.51 -3.32
CA ILE A 420 1.87 -25.50 -2.27
C ILE A 420 0.51 -25.62 -1.56
N PRO A 421 -0.19 -26.76 -1.65
CA PRO A 421 -1.54 -26.87 -1.09
C PRO A 421 -1.54 -26.99 0.43
N ILE A 422 -0.52 -27.64 1.00
CA ILE A 422 -0.39 -27.90 2.45
C ILE A 422 1.07 -27.70 2.83
N ILE A 423 1.31 -27.03 3.97
CA ILE A 423 2.64 -26.75 4.50
C ILE A 423 2.62 -26.86 6.04
N SER A 424 3.75 -27.24 6.65
CA SER A 424 3.86 -27.24 8.11
C SER A 424 4.05 -25.80 8.65
N PRO A 425 3.76 -25.56 9.95
CA PRO A 425 4.03 -24.29 10.58
C PRO A 425 5.48 -23.87 10.56
N GLU A 426 6.38 -24.83 10.81
CA GLU A 426 7.83 -24.59 10.82
C GLU A 426 8.29 -24.17 9.43
N GLU A 427 7.86 -24.87 8.38
CA GLU A 427 8.17 -24.52 7.00
C GLU A 427 7.60 -23.14 6.63
N ALA A 428 6.36 -22.84 7.01
CA ALA A 428 5.74 -21.55 6.73
C ALA A 428 6.43 -20.38 7.47
N ALA A 429 6.86 -20.60 8.71
CA ALA A 429 7.58 -19.62 9.51
C ALA A 429 8.95 -19.29 8.89
N GLU A 430 9.72 -20.31 8.51
CA GLU A 430 11.01 -20.16 7.84
C GLU A 430 10.89 -19.43 6.50
N LEU A 431 9.89 -19.80 5.67
CA LEU A 431 9.65 -19.11 4.40
C LEU A 431 9.29 -17.64 4.61
N THR A 432 8.49 -17.34 5.63
CA THR A 432 8.13 -15.96 5.94
C THR A 432 9.35 -15.15 6.39
N TYR A 433 10.18 -15.73 7.27
CA TYR A 433 11.38 -15.07 7.77
C TYR A 433 12.36 -14.71 6.65
N TYR A 434 12.51 -15.57 5.65
CA TYR A 434 13.44 -15.38 4.53
C TYR A 434 12.82 -14.78 3.26
N GLY A 435 11.70 -14.04 3.39
CA GLY A 435 11.23 -13.12 2.35
C GLY A 435 9.95 -13.53 1.61
N SER A 436 9.32 -14.65 1.96
CA SER A 436 7.95 -14.96 1.52
C SER A 436 6.97 -14.36 2.54
N GLU A 437 6.84 -13.04 2.59
CA GLU A 437 5.93 -12.35 3.53
C GLU A 437 4.48 -12.81 3.34
N VAL A 438 4.02 -13.77 4.13
CA VAL A 438 2.63 -14.26 4.07
C VAL A 438 1.91 -14.08 5.39
N VAL A 439 2.46 -14.58 6.51
CA VAL A 439 1.87 -14.45 7.84
C VAL A 439 2.98 -14.33 8.88
N HIS A 440 2.91 -13.34 9.75
CA HIS A 440 3.93 -13.15 10.79
C HIS A 440 4.06 -14.40 11.70
N PRO A 441 5.29 -14.90 12.00
CA PRO A 441 5.49 -16.12 12.79
C PRO A 441 4.77 -16.12 14.15
N PHE A 442 4.83 -15.01 14.87
CA PHE A 442 4.14 -14.86 16.15
C PHE A 442 2.61 -15.03 16.02
N THR A 443 2.01 -14.56 14.92
CA THR A 443 0.58 -14.75 14.65
C THR A 443 0.24 -16.22 14.46
N MET A 444 1.08 -16.95 13.73
CA MET A 444 0.88 -18.37 13.50
C MET A 444 0.94 -19.15 14.83
N GLU A 445 1.91 -18.82 15.68
CA GLU A 445 2.09 -19.47 16.98
C GLU A 445 0.82 -19.40 17.85
N GLN A 446 0.11 -18.27 17.88
CA GLN A 446 -1.11 -18.09 18.68
C GLN A 446 -2.22 -19.09 18.30
N VAL A 447 -2.46 -19.29 17.00
CA VAL A 447 -3.52 -20.19 16.51
C VAL A 447 -3.11 -21.66 16.51
N ILE A 448 -1.83 -21.94 16.25
CA ILE A 448 -1.30 -23.31 16.21
C ILE A 448 -1.31 -23.93 17.62
N ARG A 449 -1.00 -23.16 18.66
CA ARG A 449 -1.13 -23.59 20.07
C ARG A 449 -2.55 -24.08 20.42
N ARG A 450 -3.56 -23.66 19.68
CA ARG A 450 -4.97 -24.09 19.83
C ARG A 450 -5.42 -25.06 18.73
N LYS A 451 -4.48 -25.58 17.92
CA LYS A 451 -4.72 -26.52 16.81
C LYS A 451 -5.72 -25.98 15.78
N ILE A 452 -5.73 -24.66 15.55
CA ILE A 452 -6.56 -24.02 14.53
C ILE A 452 -5.73 -23.91 13.24
N PRO A 453 -6.18 -24.49 12.10
CA PRO A 453 -5.48 -24.37 10.83
C PRO A 453 -5.63 -22.97 10.23
N ILE A 454 -4.59 -22.53 9.52
CA ILE A 454 -4.57 -21.25 8.79
C ILE A 454 -4.70 -21.54 7.30
N ARG A 455 -5.58 -20.84 6.59
CA ARG A 455 -5.72 -20.93 5.13
C ARG A 455 -5.42 -19.60 4.48
N ILE A 456 -4.44 -19.58 3.58
CA ILE A 456 -4.12 -18.40 2.77
C ILE A 456 -4.89 -18.51 1.46
N LYS A 457 -5.63 -17.46 1.11
CA LYS A 457 -6.48 -17.39 -0.09
C LYS A 457 -6.25 -16.10 -0.88
N ASN A 458 -6.66 -16.12 -2.15
CA ASN A 458 -6.60 -14.96 -3.03
C ASN A 458 -7.94 -14.21 -3.08
N VAL A 459 -7.92 -12.90 -2.87
CA VAL A 459 -9.08 -12.02 -3.04
C VAL A 459 -9.58 -11.97 -4.49
N GLU A 460 -8.68 -12.10 -5.47
CA GLU A 460 -9.02 -12.08 -6.91
C GLU A 460 -9.52 -13.45 -7.40
N ASN A 461 -9.15 -14.53 -6.70
CA ASN A 461 -9.53 -15.90 -7.02
C ASN A 461 -10.14 -16.60 -5.78
N PRO A 462 -11.36 -16.21 -5.34
CA PRO A 462 -11.94 -16.65 -4.08
C PRO A 462 -12.33 -18.15 -4.07
N MET A 463 -12.48 -18.74 -5.25
CA MET A 463 -12.76 -20.17 -5.42
C MET A 463 -11.50 -21.04 -5.39
N GLY A 464 -10.31 -20.44 -5.40
CA GLY A 464 -9.04 -21.14 -5.24
C GLY A 464 -8.93 -21.83 -3.87
N GLY A 465 -8.36 -23.05 -3.85
CA GLY A 465 -8.16 -23.82 -2.61
C GLY A 465 -7.11 -23.23 -1.68
N GLY A 466 -6.16 -22.50 -2.26
CA GLY A 466 -5.05 -21.83 -1.60
C GLY A 466 -4.09 -22.75 -0.87
N THR A 467 -3.40 -22.23 0.15
CA THR A 467 -2.46 -22.99 0.98
C THR A 467 -2.99 -23.14 2.40
N VAL A 468 -2.97 -24.36 2.93
CA VAL A 468 -3.32 -24.65 4.33
C VAL A 468 -2.05 -24.89 5.14
N ILE A 469 -1.89 -24.12 6.21
CA ILE A 469 -0.89 -24.36 7.25
C ILE A 469 -1.56 -25.23 8.31
N HIS A 470 -1.17 -26.50 8.36
CA HIS A 470 -1.79 -27.49 9.24
C HIS A 470 -1.02 -27.59 10.56
N PRO A 471 -1.65 -27.45 11.74
CA PRO A 471 -0.96 -27.67 13.00
C PRO A 471 -0.47 -29.13 13.06
N ASP A 472 0.79 -29.31 13.42
CA ASP A 472 1.43 -30.62 13.47
C ASP A 472 0.69 -31.51 14.50
N PRO A 473 0.32 -32.77 14.18
CA PRO A 473 -0.34 -33.66 15.13
C PRO A 473 0.45 -33.92 16.43
N ASP A 474 1.78 -33.74 16.44
CA ASP A 474 2.67 -34.28 17.49
C ASP A 474 3.39 -33.25 18.38
N ILE A 475 2.87 -32.03 18.58
CA ILE A 475 3.57 -31.03 19.43
C ILE A 475 3.16 -31.06 20.93
N ASP A 476 2.16 -31.86 21.37
CA ASP A 476 1.73 -31.90 22.78
C ASP A 476 1.61 -33.31 23.40
N ALA A 477 2.58 -34.20 23.19
CA ALA A 477 2.62 -35.49 23.88
C ALA A 477 3.37 -35.47 25.23
N VAL A 478 3.94 -34.34 25.67
CA VAL A 478 4.87 -34.31 26.84
C VAL A 478 4.33 -33.57 28.08
N SER A 479 3.15 -32.95 28.07
CA SER A 479 2.69 -32.18 29.25
C SER A 479 1.23 -32.40 29.70
N ALA A 480 0.45 -33.30 29.09
CA ALA A 480 -0.97 -33.45 29.40
C ALA A 480 -1.41 -34.84 29.91
N SER A 481 -0.54 -35.57 30.62
CA SER A 481 -0.92 -36.87 31.20
C SER A 481 -1.61 -36.79 32.58
N GLN A 482 -2.13 -35.63 32.99
CA GLN A 482 -2.89 -35.48 34.24
C GLN A 482 -4.01 -34.44 34.13
N ALA A 483 -5.02 -34.68 33.29
CA ALA A 483 -6.34 -34.08 33.50
C ALA A 483 -7.46 -34.84 32.79
N SER A 484 -8.33 -35.44 33.62
CA SER A 484 -9.75 -35.71 33.43
C SER A 484 -10.22 -36.63 32.30
N SER A 485 -10.48 -37.87 32.71
CA SER A 485 -11.67 -38.62 32.30
C SER A 485 -12.96 -37.91 32.73
N ALA A 486 -13.83 -37.50 31.80
CA ALA A 486 -15.30 -37.53 31.94
C ALA A 486 -16.03 -36.90 30.74
N ALA A 487 -17.08 -37.59 30.29
CA ALA A 487 -18.32 -37.09 29.69
C ALA A 487 -18.37 -36.70 28.18
N ASN A 488 -18.60 -37.74 27.38
CA ASN A 488 -19.57 -37.92 26.28
C ASN A 488 -20.49 -36.78 25.76
N THR A 489 -20.58 -36.80 24.42
CA THR A 489 -21.75 -36.67 23.50
C THR A 489 -22.34 -35.29 23.17
N ALA A 490 -21.99 -34.79 21.98
CA ALA A 490 -22.95 -34.23 21.02
C ALA A 490 -22.42 -34.42 19.58
N THR A 491 -23.30 -34.84 18.68
CA THR A 491 -23.05 -35.24 17.29
C THR A 491 -22.55 -34.10 16.41
N ALA A 492 -21.25 -34.07 16.12
CA ALA A 492 -20.71 -33.40 14.94
C ALA A 492 -20.53 -34.44 13.82
N GLN A 493 -21.03 -34.16 12.62
CA GLN A 493 -20.75 -34.96 11.44
C GLN A 493 -19.23 -35.04 11.24
N GLN A 494 -18.68 -36.20 11.55
CA GLN A 494 -17.27 -36.49 11.52
C GLN A 494 -16.86 -36.65 10.05
N TRP A 495 -16.35 -35.58 9.44
CA TRP A 495 -15.58 -35.74 8.21
C TRP A 495 -14.29 -36.50 8.56
N SER A 496 -14.28 -37.80 8.28
CA SER A 496 -13.08 -38.62 8.34
C SER A 496 -12.16 -38.19 7.18
N TYR A 497 -11.17 -37.36 7.49
CA TYR A 497 -10.09 -37.05 6.57
C TYR A 497 -8.92 -38.00 6.82
N LYS A 498 -8.44 -38.60 5.74
CA LYS A 498 -7.31 -39.52 5.73
C LYS A 498 -5.99 -38.78 6.03
N PRO A 499 -5.03 -39.40 6.73
CA PRO A 499 -3.71 -38.83 6.96
C PRO A 499 -3.01 -38.44 5.64
N LEU A 500 -2.14 -37.43 5.70
CA LEU A 500 -1.39 -36.88 4.56
C LEU A 500 -0.67 -37.96 3.72
N ALA A 501 -0.25 -39.06 4.35
CA ALA A 501 0.41 -40.19 3.69
C ALA A 501 -0.49 -40.90 2.67
N GLU A 502 -1.81 -41.00 2.92
CA GLU A 502 -2.73 -41.74 2.03
C GLU A 502 -3.22 -40.94 0.82
N LEU A 503 -3.00 -39.63 0.79
CA LEU A 503 -3.40 -38.75 -0.33
C LEU A 503 -2.33 -38.66 -1.44
N ILE A 504 -1.10 -39.09 -1.14
CA ILE A 504 0.03 -39.05 -2.08
C ILE A 504 0.07 -40.32 -2.95
N ASP A 505 -0.46 -41.44 -2.46
CA ASP A 505 -0.39 -42.73 -3.15
C ASP A 505 -1.69 -43.07 -3.91
N GLY A 506 -1.80 -42.50 -5.11
CA GLY A 506 -2.69 -43.03 -6.15
C GLY A 506 -1.97 -44.11 -6.97
N GLU A 507 -2.42 -45.35 -6.82
CA GLU A 507 -2.16 -46.55 -7.67
C GLU A 507 -0.93 -47.45 -7.35
N SER A 508 -1.14 -48.46 -6.49
CA SER A 508 -0.95 -49.92 -6.78
C SER A 508 -0.83 -50.75 -5.49
N PRO A 509 -1.52 -51.90 -5.34
CA PRO A 509 -1.34 -52.77 -4.19
C PRO A 509 -0.17 -53.74 -4.44
N GLY A 510 0.97 -53.53 -3.78
CA GLY A 510 2.08 -54.46 -3.89
C GLY A 510 3.33 -54.10 -3.08
N LEU A 511 3.42 -54.70 -1.89
CA LEU A 511 4.65 -55.17 -1.24
C LEU A 511 5.74 -54.14 -0.85
N GLY A 512 5.86 -53.89 0.46
CA GLY A 512 7.16 -53.71 1.12
C GLY A 512 7.46 -52.34 1.72
N SER A 513 7.41 -52.28 3.07
CA SER A 513 8.22 -51.43 3.97
C SER A 513 8.58 -50.01 3.50
N GLU A 514 7.84 -49.02 4.02
CA GLU A 514 8.18 -47.59 3.95
C GLU A 514 9.55 -47.33 4.61
N LEU A 515 10.56 -47.11 3.77
CA LEU A 515 11.76 -46.37 4.15
C LEU A 515 11.41 -44.87 4.13
N PRO A 516 11.83 -44.05 5.11
CA PRO A 516 11.51 -42.63 5.10
C PRO A 516 12.10 -41.98 3.86
N HIS A 517 11.23 -41.47 2.97
CA HIS A 517 11.66 -40.68 1.83
C HIS A 517 12.49 -39.49 2.31
N PRO A 518 13.62 -39.16 1.65
CA PRO A 518 14.43 -38.00 2.03
C PRO A 518 13.58 -36.73 1.88
N LYS A 519 13.52 -35.90 2.93
CA LYS A 519 12.87 -34.59 2.87
C LYS A 519 13.49 -33.78 1.72
N LEU A 520 12.71 -33.54 0.67
CA LEU A 520 13.11 -32.71 -0.46
C LEU A 520 12.87 -31.23 -0.14
N PRO A 521 13.59 -30.29 -0.78
CA PRO A 521 13.32 -28.86 -0.61
C PRO A 521 11.88 -28.50 -0.98
N THR A 522 11.13 -27.94 -0.04
CA THR A 522 9.71 -27.60 -0.21
C THR A 522 9.51 -26.33 -1.06
N ALA A 523 10.32 -25.29 -0.81
CA ALA A 523 10.29 -24.04 -1.57
C ALA A 523 11.64 -23.33 -1.54
N VAL A 524 11.84 -22.38 -2.46
CA VAL A 524 13.03 -21.53 -2.57
C VAL A 524 12.61 -20.07 -2.47
N THR A 525 13.16 -19.36 -1.48
CA THR A 525 12.98 -17.92 -1.31
C THR A 525 14.29 -17.19 -1.56
N ILE A 526 14.20 -15.89 -1.85
CA ILE A 526 15.35 -15.02 -2.07
C ILE A 526 15.08 -13.71 -1.33
N LYS A 527 15.99 -13.33 -0.43
CA LYS A 527 16.03 -12.00 0.17
C LYS A 527 17.05 -11.15 -0.58
N GLU A 528 16.59 -10.05 -1.17
CA GLU A 528 17.44 -9.10 -1.90
C GLU A 528 17.91 -7.98 -0.94
N HIS A 529 18.90 -7.19 -1.35
CA HIS A 529 19.42 -6.07 -0.54
C HIS A 529 19.91 -6.50 0.85
N ILE A 530 20.85 -7.44 0.87
CA ILE A 530 21.52 -7.90 2.09
C ILE A 530 22.94 -7.36 2.13
N VAL A 531 23.30 -6.79 3.28
CA VAL A 531 24.67 -6.40 3.61
C VAL A 531 25.30 -7.54 4.41
N VAL A 532 26.50 -7.96 4.00
CA VAL A 532 27.27 -8.97 4.74
C VAL A 532 28.33 -8.27 5.58
N LEU A 533 28.20 -8.38 6.91
CA LEU A 533 29.16 -7.87 7.88
C LEU A 533 30.08 -8.98 8.33
N ASN A 534 31.37 -8.84 8.04
CA ASN A 534 32.40 -9.78 8.49
C ASN A 534 33.25 -9.15 9.60
N VAL A 535 33.31 -9.85 10.74
CA VAL A 535 34.05 -9.42 11.94
C VAL A 535 35.13 -10.46 12.23
N ASN A 536 36.38 -10.04 12.08
CA ASN A 536 37.54 -10.89 12.30
C ASN A 536 38.15 -10.59 13.68
N SER A 537 38.23 -11.59 14.53
CA SER A 537 38.79 -11.46 15.88
C SER A 537 40.27 -11.06 15.82
N ASN A 538 40.65 -10.09 16.65
CA ASN A 538 42.04 -9.70 16.85
C ASN A 538 42.78 -10.62 17.86
N ARG A 539 42.15 -11.72 18.29
CA ARG A 539 42.66 -12.72 19.26
C ARG A 539 43.06 -12.14 20.63
N LYS A 540 42.59 -10.95 21.00
CA LYS A 540 42.85 -10.35 22.33
C LYS A 540 41.88 -10.80 23.42
N SER A 541 40.76 -11.42 23.06
CA SER A 541 39.72 -11.90 23.96
C SER A 541 39.38 -13.37 23.71
N VAL A 542 38.86 -14.04 24.74
CA VAL A 542 38.33 -15.42 24.64
C VAL A 542 37.04 -15.41 23.80
N SER A 543 36.78 -16.48 23.05
CA SER A 543 35.71 -16.58 22.03
C SER A 543 34.31 -16.13 22.49
N HIS A 544 33.91 -16.45 23.72
CA HIS A 544 32.62 -16.03 24.27
C HIS A 544 32.53 -14.51 24.54
N GLY A 545 33.61 -13.89 25.00
CA GLY A 545 33.66 -12.44 25.24
C GLY A 545 33.70 -11.63 23.94
N PHE A 546 34.28 -12.20 22.88
CA PHE A 546 34.25 -11.64 21.53
C PHE A 546 32.82 -11.62 20.97
N LEU A 547 32.09 -12.74 21.04
CA LEU A 547 30.70 -12.80 20.60
C LEU A 547 29.78 -11.89 21.41
N ALA A 548 29.89 -11.90 22.74
CA ALA A 548 29.11 -11.02 23.61
C ALA A 548 29.35 -9.53 23.30
N GLY A 549 30.60 -9.16 23.01
CA GLY A 549 30.94 -7.80 22.59
C GLY A 549 30.31 -7.40 21.25
N ILE A 550 30.27 -8.31 20.28
CA ILE A 550 29.62 -8.05 18.97
C ILE A 550 28.11 -7.86 19.15
N PHE A 551 27.42 -8.82 19.76
CA PHE A 551 25.96 -8.75 19.90
C PHE A 551 25.51 -7.60 20.81
N GLY A 552 26.29 -7.27 21.85
CA GLY A 552 26.03 -6.09 22.67
C GLY A 552 26.23 -4.76 21.93
N VAL A 553 27.08 -4.70 20.90
CA VAL A 553 27.16 -3.51 20.02
C VAL A 553 25.93 -3.44 19.14
N LEU A 554 25.55 -4.55 18.50
CA LEU A 554 24.41 -4.60 17.58
C LEU A 554 23.09 -4.23 18.27
N ASP A 555 22.86 -4.76 19.47
CA ASP A 555 21.68 -4.47 20.30
C ASP A 555 21.56 -2.97 20.63
N ARG A 556 22.66 -2.33 21.07
CA ARG A 556 22.67 -0.87 21.35
C ARG A 556 22.32 0.01 20.16
N PHE A 557 22.57 -0.47 18.94
CA PHE A 557 22.25 0.26 17.72
C PHE A 557 20.96 -0.26 17.06
N GLY A 558 20.25 -1.19 17.68
CA GLY A 558 19.01 -1.78 17.15
C GLY A 558 19.22 -2.53 15.83
N VAL A 559 20.41 -3.10 15.60
CA VAL A 559 20.71 -3.85 14.38
C VAL A 559 20.22 -5.29 14.53
N VAL A 560 19.22 -5.65 13.72
CA VAL A 560 18.71 -7.02 13.62
C VAL A 560 19.57 -7.79 12.61
N VAL A 561 19.94 -9.02 12.97
CA VAL A 561 20.75 -9.92 12.14
C VAL A 561 19.91 -11.10 11.69
N ASP A 562 19.91 -11.40 10.40
CA ASP A 562 19.09 -12.45 9.79
C ASP A 562 19.78 -13.82 9.81
N LEU A 563 21.09 -13.84 9.55
CA LEU A 563 21.87 -15.07 9.48
C LEU A 563 23.26 -14.84 10.05
N ILE A 564 23.71 -15.79 10.87
CA ILE A 564 25.02 -15.75 11.52
C ILE A 564 25.77 -17.03 11.16
N SER A 565 27.00 -16.88 10.68
CA SER A 565 27.96 -17.97 10.51
C SER A 565 29.21 -17.64 11.30
N THR A 566 29.65 -18.57 12.16
CA THR A 566 30.81 -18.36 13.02
C THR A 566 31.89 -19.41 12.81
N SER A 567 33.12 -19.01 13.10
CA SER A 567 34.28 -19.88 13.33
C SER A 567 34.99 -19.40 14.59
N GLU A 568 36.06 -20.08 15.01
CA GLU A 568 36.82 -19.70 16.21
C GLU A 568 37.30 -18.24 16.20
N VAL A 569 37.54 -17.65 15.02
CA VAL A 569 38.12 -16.31 14.87
C VAL A 569 37.38 -15.40 13.87
N HIS A 570 36.29 -15.87 13.25
CA HIS A 570 35.49 -15.09 12.29
C HIS A 570 34.01 -15.18 12.60
N VAL A 571 33.31 -14.06 12.48
CA VAL A 571 31.85 -13.98 12.55
C VAL A 571 31.36 -13.25 11.30
N SER A 572 30.57 -13.93 10.49
CA SER A 572 29.92 -13.40 9.30
C SER A 572 28.43 -13.28 9.57
N MET A 573 27.87 -12.12 9.29
CA MET A 573 26.47 -11.79 9.57
C MET A 573 25.80 -11.20 8.34
N ALA A 574 24.61 -11.68 8.01
CA ALA A 574 23.74 -11.06 7.02
C ALA A 574 22.79 -10.11 7.74
N ILE A 575 22.76 -8.84 7.30
CA ILE A 575 21.86 -7.81 7.81
C ILE A 575 21.10 -7.17 6.64
N GLU A 576 19.89 -6.70 6.90
CA GLU A 576 19.06 -6.04 5.91
C GLU A 576 19.56 -4.61 5.58
N ASP A 577 19.49 -4.20 4.31
CA ASP A 577 19.95 -2.88 3.81
C ASP A 577 19.04 -1.70 4.24
N GLY A 578 18.17 -1.89 5.24
CA GLY A 578 17.28 -0.86 5.78
C GLY A 578 17.93 0.08 6.80
N ILE A 579 19.20 -0.14 7.15
CA ILE A 579 19.90 0.62 8.19
C ILE A 579 20.48 1.90 7.58
N GLU A 580 20.17 3.05 8.20
CA GLU A 580 20.77 4.33 7.79
C GLU A 580 22.31 4.23 7.74
N LYS A 581 22.90 4.68 6.63
CA LYS A 581 24.35 4.63 6.41
C LYS A 581 25.16 5.21 7.58
N LYS A 582 24.68 6.29 8.20
CA LYS A 582 25.30 6.91 9.38
C LYS A 582 25.32 5.98 10.60
N THR A 583 24.27 5.19 10.80
CA THR A 583 24.17 4.22 11.89
C THR A 583 25.07 3.02 11.61
N LEU A 584 25.08 2.53 10.37
CA LEU A 584 25.98 1.46 9.95
C LEU A 584 27.45 1.85 10.13
N ASP A 585 27.84 3.08 9.76
CA ASP A 585 29.20 3.59 9.97
C ASP A 585 29.61 3.62 11.46
N LYS A 586 28.67 3.96 12.35
CA LYS A 586 28.89 3.95 13.81
C LYS A 586 29.03 2.52 14.33
N VAL A 587 28.19 1.60 13.89
CA VAL A 587 28.24 0.18 14.24
C VAL A 587 29.59 -0.41 13.83
N VAL A 588 30.02 -0.17 12.59
CA VAL A 588 31.32 -0.61 12.08
C VAL A 588 32.46 -0.02 12.91
N LYS A 589 32.38 1.26 13.29
CA LYS A 589 33.40 1.91 14.13
C LYS A 589 33.50 1.28 15.53
N GLU A 590 32.39 0.91 16.15
CA GLU A 590 32.38 0.25 17.45
C GLU A 590 32.85 -1.20 17.37
N LEU A 591 32.46 -1.94 16.32
CA LEU A 591 32.89 -3.32 16.09
C LEU A 591 34.40 -3.43 15.81
N LYS A 592 35.04 -2.38 15.24
CA LYS A 592 36.51 -2.31 15.10
C LYS A 592 37.27 -2.50 16.42
N LYS A 593 36.65 -2.20 17.57
CA LYS A 593 37.27 -2.40 18.89
C LYS A 593 37.43 -3.88 19.25
N TYR A 594 36.50 -4.71 18.78
CA TYR A 594 36.49 -6.16 18.99
C TYR A 594 37.21 -6.91 17.86
N GLY A 595 37.29 -6.30 16.67
CA GLY A 595 38.20 -6.64 15.58
C GLY A 595 37.57 -6.37 14.21
N ILE A 596 38.32 -5.85 13.22
CA ILE A 596 37.91 -5.82 11.79
C ILE A 596 39.15 -5.84 10.88
N ARG A 597 39.07 -6.58 9.77
CA ARG A 597 39.36 -6.03 8.44
C ARG A 597 38.17 -6.32 7.53
#